data_AF-A0A522QG02-F1
#
_entry.id   AF-A0A522QG02-F1
#
_cell.length_a   1.000
_cell.length_b   1.000
_cell.length_c   1.000
_cell.angle_alpha   90.00
_cell.angle_beta   90.00
_cell.angle_gamma   90.00
#
_symmetry.space_group_name_H-M   'P 1'
#
loop_
_entity.id
_entity.type
_entity.pdbx_description
1 polymer ?
#
loop_
_entity_poly.entity_id
_entity_poly.type
_entity_poly.pdbx_seq_one_letter_code
_entity_poly.pdbx_strand_id
1 'polypeptide(L)'
;MALNAHSEKADLSLPDDYRRDHPGEHPEMWGWHAEWGRAAGGGGFVVMALLLLMITSTQYNFAGAIWLIGIAVGILVVMIWDRQRRKHQYR
;
A
#
# COMPACT_ATOMS: atom_id res chain seq x y z
N MET A 1 37.16 10.38 -25.41
CA MET A 1 36.48 11.06 -26.53
C MET A 1 35.62 12.15 -25.90
N ALA A 2 35.73 13.41 -26.33
CA ALA A 2 34.95 14.49 -25.72
C ALA A 2 33.49 14.42 -26.21
N LEU A 3 32.53 14.57 -25.29
CA LEU A 3 31.10 14.53 -25.61
C LEU A 3 30.60 15.93 -26.04
N ASN A 4 29.63 15.96 -26.96
CA ASN A 4 29.15 17.18 -27.61
C ASN A 4 28.03 17.83 -26.78
N ALA A 5 28.05 19.16 -26.65
CA ALA A 5 27.25 19.90 -25.66
C ALA A 5 25.73 19.98 -25.93
N HIS A 6 25.24 19.41 -27.03
CA HIS A 6 23.86 19.57 -27.51
C HIS A 6 23.17 18.26 -27.97
N SER A 7 23.67 17.09 -27.58
CA SER A 7 23.01 15.80 -27.90
C SER A 7 22.31 15.17 -26.69
N GLU A 8 20.97 15.12 -26.72
CA GLU A 8 20.24 13.93 -26.26
C GLU A 8 20.57 12.76 -27.23
N LYS A 9 20.59 11.47 -26.86
CA LYS A 9 20.30 10.74 -25.61
C LYS A 9 21.09 9.41 -25.69
N ALA A 10 21.37 8.76 -24.56
CA ALA A 10 21.59 7.32 -24.50
C ALA A 10 21.05 6.78 -23.18
N ASP A 11 19.89 6.12 -23.24
CA ASP A 11 19.18 5.49 -22.12
C ASP A 11 19.72 4.07 -21.87
N LEU A 12 20.13 3.76 -20.64
CA LEU A 12 20.61 2.44 -20.21
C LEU A 12 20.27 2.21 -18.72
N SER A 13 19.35 1.30 -18.44
CA SER A 13 18.83 1.04 -17.10
C SER A 13 19.46 -0.21 -16.44
N LEU A 14 20.38 -0.12 -15.46
CA LEU A 14 21.13 1.03 -14.92
C LEU A 14 22.57 0.57 -14.56
N PRO A 15 23.64 1.37 -14.78
CA PRO A 15 24.97 1.12 -14.22
C PRO A 15 25.13 1.71 -12.79
N ASP A 16 26.23 1.38 -12.11
CA ASP A 16 26.53 1.74 -10.70
C ASP A 16 26.62 3.27 -10.41
N ASP A 17 26.62 4.10 -11.44
CA ASP A 17 26.89 5.54 -11.41
C ASP A 17 25.65 6.45 -11.38
N TYR A 18 24.43 5.93 -11.56
CA TYR A 18 23.20 6.74 -11.64
C TYR A 18 23.03 7.74 -10.47
N ARG A 19 23.39 7.37 -9.24
CA ARG A 19 23.36 8.28 -8.07
C ARG A 19 24.38 9.43 -8.10
N ARG A 20 25.46 9.31 -8.88
CA ARG A 20 26.46 10.38 -9.04
C ARG A 20 25.99 11.44 -10.01
N ASP A 21 25.39 11.02 -11.12
CA ASP A 21 24.98 11.93 -12.19
C ASP A 21 23.60 12.54 -11.91
N HIS A 22 22.73 11.85 -11.16
CA HIS A 22 21.41 12.31 -10.76
C HIS A 22 21.26 12.40 -9.22
N PRO A 23 22.05 13.23 -8.52
CA PRO A 23 22.08 13.27 -7.04
C PRO A 23 20.80 13.81 -6.40
N GLY A 24 19.89 14.38 -7.19
CA GLY A 24 18.55 14.85 -6.76
C GLY A 24 17.40 13.96 -7.24
N GLU A 25 17.67 12.83 -7.91
CA GLU A 25 16.64 11.97 -8.48
C GLU A 25 16.60 10.63 -7.74
N HIS A 26 15.52 10.40 -7.00
CA HIS A 26 15.32 9.17 -6.23
C HIS A 26 14.16 8.35 -6.83
N PRO A 27 14.19 7.01 -6.76
CA PRO A 27 13.07 6.16 -7.21
C PRO A 27 11.73 6.50 -6.52
N GLU A 28 11.81 7.00 -5.29
CA GLU A 28 10.68 7.54 -4.51
C GLU A 28 10.16 8.91 -4.99
N MET A 29 10.55 9.39 -6.18
CA MET A 29 9.95 10.56 -6.85
C MET A 29 9.20 10.21 -8.13
N TRP A 30 9.20 8.94 -8.56
CA TRP A 30 8.80 8.53 -9.91
C TRP A 30 7.32 8.12 -10.09
N GLY A 31 6.44 8.37 -9.12
CA GLY A 31 5.01 8.07 -9.32
C GLY A 31 4.17 7.96 -8.05
N TRP A 32 3.19 7.05 -8.07
CA TRP A 32 2.20 6.92 -6.99
C TRP A 32 2.77 6.22 -5.76
N HIS A 33 2.98 6.95 -4.66
CA HIS A 33 3.59 6.43 -3.43
C HIS A 33 2.66 5.60 -2.52
N ALA A 34 1.40 5.39 -2.93
CA ALA A 34 0.41 4.62 -2.17
C ALA A 34 0.24 5.05 -0.70
N GLU A 35 0.51 6.32 -0.39
CA GLU A 35 0.39 6.88 0.96
C GLU A 35 -1.09 7.16 1.31
N TRP A 36 -1.82 6.11 1.65
CA TRP A 36 -3.20 6.22 2.12
C TRP A 36 -3.34 6.86 3.52
N GLY A 37 -2.24 7.28 4.16
CA GLY A 37 -2.20 8.08 5.38
C GLY A 37 -3.17 7.62 6.47
N ARG A 38 -4.08 8.52 6.89
CA ARG A 38 -5.18 8.21 7.82
C ARG A 38 -6.40 7.57 7.13
N ALA A 39 -6.53 7.69 5.81
CA ALA A 39 -7.66 7.16 5.04
C ALA A 39 -7.65 5.61 4.99
N ALA A 40 -6.47 4.97 4.97
CA ALA A 40 -6.34 3.52 5.12
C ALA A 40 -7.04 2.99 6.39
N GLY A 41 -6.92 3.72 7.50
CA GLY A 41 -7.57 3.37 8.76
C GLY A 41 -9.09 3.49 8.70
N GLY A 42 -9.64 4.38 7.88
CA GLY A 42 -11.08 4.49 7.64
C GLY A 42 -11.63 3.40 6.70
N GLY A 43 -10.90 3.12 5.62
CA GLY A 43 -11.32 2.15 4.60
C GLY A 43 -11.57 0.75 5.16
N GLY A 44 -10.73 0.27 6.08
CA GLY A 44 -10.91 -1.03 6.72
C GLY A 44 -12.23 -1.17 7.49
N PHE A 45 -12.66 -0.11 8.20
CA PHE A 45 -13.96 -0.11 8.89
C PHE A 45 -15.14 -0.11 7.92
N VAL A 46 -15.03 0.59 6.78
CA VAL A 46 -16.07 0.59 5.73
C VAL A 46 -16.23 -0.81 5.13
N VAL A 47 -15.12 -1.48 4.77
CA VAL A 47 -15.15 -2.86 4.26
C VAL A 47 -15.72 -3.82 5.30
N MET A 48 -15.31 -3.70 6.58
CA MET A 48 -15.86 -4.51 7.67
C MET A 48 -17.38 -4.33 7.82
N ALA A 49 -17.88 -3.09 7.77
CA ALA A 49 -19.31 -2.80 7.85
C ALA A 49 -20.10 -3.41 6.67
N LEU A 50 -19.56 -3.36 5.45
CA LEU A 50 -20.17 -3.98 4.28
C LEU A 50 -20.23 -5.52 4.40
N LEU A 51 -19.15 -6.16 4.85
CA LEU A 51 -19.12 -7.61 5.07
C LEU A 51 -20.16 -8.07 6.11
N LEU A 52 -20.31 -7.31 7.20
CA LEU A 52 -21.32 -7.58 8.22
C LEU A 52 -22.74 -7.35 7.71
N LEU A 53 -22.97 -6.32 6.88
CA LEU A 53 -24.26 -6.08 6.24
C LEU A 53 -24.66 -7.23 5.31
N MET A 54 -23.71 -7.81 4.56
CA MET A 54 -23.95 -8.95 3.67
C MET A 54 -24.41 -10.23 4.40
N ILE A 55 -24.20 -10.35 5.72
CA ILE A 55 -24.76 -11.46 6.51
C ILE A 55 -26.29 -11.45 6.44
N THR A 56 -26.92 -10.27 6.35
CA THR A 56 -28.38 -10.13 6.32
C THR A 56 -29.04 -10.74 5.07
N SER A 57 -28.34 -10.79 3.92
CA SER A 57 -28.82 -11.46 2.71
C SER A 57 -28.47 -12.95 2.68
N THR A 58 -27.66 -13.43 3.62
CA THR A 58 -27.06 -14.77 3.62
C THR A 58 -27.89 -15.79 4.43
N GLN A 59 -29.19 -15.53 4.63
CA GLN A 59 -30.08 -16.22 5.60
C GLN A 59 -30.11 -17.76 5.53
N TYR A 60 -29.80 -18.36 4.37
CA TYR A 60 -29.79 -19.82 4.18
C TYR A 60 -28.39 -20.44 4.00
N ASN A 61 -27.31 -19.63 4.01
CA ASN A 61 -25.94 -20.11 3.79
C ASN A 61 -25.05 -19.84 5.01
N PHE A 62 -25.21 -20.67 6.05
CA PHE A 62 -24.44 -20.55 7.28
C PHE A 62 -22.91 -20.62 7.06
N ALA A 63 -22.44 -21.43 6.11
CA ALA A 63 -21.03 -21.48 5.74
C ALA A 63 -20.52 -20.13 5.18
N GLY A 64 -21.31 -19.48 4.31
CA GLY A 64 -21.03 -18.14 3.82
C GLY A 64 -20.99 -17.09 4.92
N ALA A 65 -21.93 -17.16 5.89
CA ALA A 65 -21.94 -16.26 7.04
C ALA A 65 -20.68 -16.41 7.92
N ILE A 66 -20.19 -17.64 8.15
CA ILE A 66 -18.92 -17.88 8.86
C ILE A 66 -17.75 -17.20 8.13
N TRP A 67 -17.66 -17.33 6.80
CA TRP A 67 -16.60 -16.68 6.03
C TRP A 67 -16.66 -15.15 6.09
N LEU A 68 -17.84 -14.54 5.98
CA LEU A 68 -18.02 -13.10 6.13
C LEU A 68 -17.55 -12.60 7.51
N ILE A 69 -17.93 -13.30 8.58
CA ILE A 69 -17.50 -12.99 9.96
C ILE A 69 -15.99 -13.18 10.10
N GLY A 70 -15.43 -14.29 9.61
CA GLY A 70 -14.00 -14.60 9.70
C GLY A 70 -13.13 -13.55 9.00
N ILE A 71 -13.53 -13.10 7.81
CA ILE A 71 -12.82 -12.05 7.07
C ILE A 71 -12.95 -10.70 7.80
N ALA A 72 -14.14 -10.35 8.29
CA ALA A 72 -14.34 -9.11 9.06
C ALA A 72 -13.47 -9.07 10.33
N VAL A 73 -13.38 -10.18 11.08
CA VAL A 73 -12.48 -10.32 12.24
C VAL A 73 -11.01 -10.25 11.82
N GLY A 74 -10.62 -10.90 10.72
CA GLY A 74 -9.26 -10.83 10.19
C GLY A 74 -8.81 -9.42 9.86
N ILE A 75 -9.67 -8.62 9.20
CA ILE A 75 -9.43 -7.19 8.92
C ILE A 75 -9.24 -6.42 10.23
N LEU A 76 -10.12 -6.62 11.22
CA LEU A 76 -10.03 -5.95 12.52
C LEU A 76 -8.72 -6.26 13.24
N VAL A 77 -8.27 -7.52 13.23
CA VAL A 77 -6.99 -7.94 13.82
C VAL A 77 -5.80 -7.26 13.11
N VAL A 78 -5.78 -7.24 11.78
CA VAL A 78 -4.73 -6.56 11.00
C VAL A 78 -4.68 -5.06 11.31
N MET A 79 -5.83 -4.39 11.43
CA MET A 79 -5.91 -2.97 11.77
C MET A 79 -5.41 -2.67 13.20
N ILE A 80 -5.73 -3.54 14.17
CA ILE A 80 -5.22 -3.43 15.54
C ILE A 80 -3.69 -3.65 15.55
N TRP A 81 -3.20 -4.65 14.83
CA TRP A 81 -1.78 -4.97 14.74
C TRP A 81 -0.97 -3.87 14.05
N ASP A 82 -1.44 -3.31 12.94
CA ASP A 82 -0.82 -2.15 12.29
C ASP A 82 -0.77 -0.94 13.24
N ARG A 83 -1.87 -0.67 13.95
CA ARG A 83 -1.92 0.40 14.96
C ARG A 83 -0.98 0.15 16.14
N GLN A 84 -0.71 -1.10 16.51
CA GLN A 84 0.32 -1.44 17.50
C GLN A 84 1.72 -1.24 16.92
N ARG A 85 2.01 -1.78 15.72
CA ARG A 85 3.31 -1.69 15.06
C ARG A 85 3.77 -0.23 14.91
N ARG A 86 2.89 0.66 14.43
CA ARG A 86 3.19 2.10 14.28
C ARG A 86 3.50 2.80 15.61
N LYS A 87 2.99 2.32 16.75
CA LYS A 87 3.36 2.84 18.08
C LYS A 87 4.75 2.40 18.55
N HIS A 88 5.24 1.28 18.03
CA HIS A 88 6.52 0.69 18.43
C HIS A 88 7.70 1.06 17.50
N GLN A 89 7.46 1.72 16.36
CA GLN A 89 8.51 2.13 15.42
C GLN A 89 9.36 3.35 15.88
N TYR A 90 9.05 3.95 17.03
CA TYR A 90 9.74 5.14 17.57
C TYR A 90 10.39 4.88 18.94
N ARG A 91 10.74 3.63 19.25
CA ARG A 91 11.52 3.20 20.42
C ARG A 91 12.56 2.18 20.00
#